data_AF-A0A7J2JYZ8-F1
#
_entry.id   AF-A0A7J2JYZ8-F1
#
_cell.length_a   1.000
_cell.length_b   1.000
_cell.length_c   1.000
_cell.angle_alpha   90.00
_cell.angle_beta   90.00
_cell.angle_gamma   90.00
#
_symmetry.space_group_name_H-M   'P 1'
#
loop_
_entity.id
_entity.type
_entity.pdbx_description
1 polymer ?
#
loop_
_entity_poly.entity_id
_entity_poly.type
_entity_poly.pdbx_seq_one_letter_code
_entity_poly.pdbx_strand_id
1 'polypeptide(L)'
;MRRRMRTEERIPERDVEEFLRVRFTQAFPRTAIMLSKRIVGRVREAFSMWLDFISGIERVLEEAGLTWNTVIEAAELFLGGPGAIEELSSKEPDKLAKYNIAASLAASTAFFNIYSIPVCLRVIFPYADPERASSYIQEARRAFALVALAHLKRMQDRGSWDEAMLRRLRFMSELMRA
;
A
#
# COMPACT_ATOMS: atom_id res chain seq x y z
N MET A 1 49.47 0.28 5.87
CA MET A 1 48.19 0.46 6.62
C MET A 1 47.03 0.17 5.67
N ARG A 2 46.38 -1.00 5.79
CA ARG A 2 45.31 -1.44 4.87
C ARG A 2 44.03 -0.62 5.07
N ARG A 3 43.55 0.03 4.01
CA ARG A 3 42.19 0.58 3.91
C ARG A 3 41.20 -0.57 4.13
N ARG A 4 40.47 -0.57 5.25
CA ARG A 4 39.28 -1.40 5.40
C ARG A 4 38.19 -0.78 4.52
N MET A 5 37.96 -1.38 3.35
CA MET A 5 36.69 -1.22 2.65
C MET A 5 35.61 -1.75 3.60
N ARG A 6 34.81 -0.85 4.18
CA ARG A 6 33.53 -1.21 4.77
C ARG A 6 32.63 -1.59 3.60
N THR A 7 32.60 -2.87 3.27
CA THR A 7 31.47 -3.42 2.53
C THR A 7 30.27 -3.19 3.42
N GLU A 8 29.35 -2.32 3.03
CA GLU A 8 28.03 -2.26 3.64
C GLU A 8 27.44 -3.67 3.51
N GLU A 9 27.39 -4.42 4.61
CA GLU A 9 26.66 -5.68 4.68
C GLU A 9 25.19 -5.33 4.42
N ARG A 10 24.76 -5.47 3.16
CA ARG A 10 23.36 -5.37 2.78
C ARG A 10 22.62 -6.46 3.54
N ILE A 11 21.80 -6.04 4.50
CA ILE A 11 20.89 -6.92 5.24
C ILE A 11 20.05 -7.68 4.20
N PRO A 12 19.99 -9.03 4.24
CA PRO A 12 19.14 -9.80 3.36
C PRO A 12 17.68 -9.32 3.42
N GLU A 13 17.00 -9.18 2.28
CA GLU A 13 15.59 -8.72 2.25
C GLU A 13 14.67 -9.59 3.12
N ARG A 14 14.99 -10.89 3.26
CA ARG A 14 14.26 -11.80 4.16
C ARG A 14 14.33 -11.37 5.63
N ASP A 15 15.48 -10.88 6.07
CA ASP A 15 15.66 -10.42 7.45
C ASP A 15 14.93 -9.09 7.67
N VAL A 16 14.84 -8.25 6.63
CA VAL A 16 14.03 -7.03 6.63
C VAL A 16 12.53 -7.36 6.72
N GLU A 17 12.04 -8.31 5.91
CA GLU A 17 10.64 -8.76 5.96
C GLU A 17 10.27 -9.31 7.34
N GLU A 18 11.11 -10.17 7.92
CA GLU A 18 10.87 -10.74 9.25
C GLU A 18 10.88 -9.66 10.33
N PHE A 19 11.83 -8.72 10.26
CA PHE A 19 11.85 -7.56 11.14
C PHE A 19 10.56 -6.74 11.01
N LEU A 20 10.12 -6.42 9.79
CA LEU A 20 8.88 -5.67 9.56
C LEU A 20 7.65 -6.44 10.07
N ARG A 21 7.60 -7.76 9.87
CA ARG A 21 6.54 -8.64 10.39
C ARG A 21 6.43 -8.52 11.90
N VAL A 22 7.53 -8.65 12.63
CA VAL A 22 7.55 -8.49 14.10
C VAL A 22 7.11 -7.09 14.51
N ARG A 23 7.60 -6.04 13.83
CA ARG A 23 7.23 -4.65 14.14
C ARG A 23 5.73 -4.40 13.96
N PHE A 24 5.16 -4.85 12.83
CA PHE A 24 3.77 -4.59 12.47
C PHE A 24 2.77 -5.45 13.25
N THR A 25 3.12 -6.69 13.56
CA THR A 25 2.18 -7.61 14.26
C THR A 25 2.29 -7.57 15.77
N GLN A 26 3.44 -7.14 16.32
CA GLN A 26 3.65 -7.16 17.77
C GLN A 26 4.02 -5.79 18.35
N ALA A 27 5.08 -5.16 17.85
CA ALA A 27 5.64 -3.98 18.52
C ALA A 27 4.73 -2.74 18.39
N PHE A 28 4.24 -2.45 17.18
CA PHE A 28 3.39 -1.28 16.91
C PHE A 28 2.03 -1.37 17.59
N PRO A 29 1.29 -2.49 17.49
CA PRO A 29 0.04 -2.65 18.24
C PRO A 29 0.21 -2.42 19.75
N ARG A 30 1.21 -3.04 20.38
CA ARG A 30 1.48 -2.87 21.83
C ARG A 30 1.76 -1.41 22.18
N THR A 31 2.57 -0.73 21.37
CA THR A 31 2.89 0.68 21.58
C THR A 31 1.68 1.58 21.39
N ALA A 32 0.84 1.30 20.39
CA ALA A 32 -0.39 2.03 20.11
C ALA A 32 -1.39 1.93 21.28
N ILE A 33 -1.55 0.73 21.87
CA ILE A 33 -2.38 0.53 23.07
C ILE A 33 -1.85 1.38 24.24
N MET A 34 -0.54 1.28 24.52
CA MET A 34 0.11 2.01 25.61
C MET A 34 -0.04 3.52 25.48
N LEU A 35 -0.02 4.05 24.25
CA LEU A 35 -0.11 5.48 23.96
C LEU A 35 -1.51 5.94 23.52
N SER A 36 -2.51 5.07 23.53
CA SER A 36 -3.87 5.29 22.99
C SER A 36 -4.47 6.64 23.43
N LYS A 37 -4.52 6.90 24.74
CA LYS A 37 -5.05 8.16 25.30
C LYS A 37 -4.35 9.41 24.78
N ARG A 38 -3.08 9.32 24.38
CA ARG A 38 -2.28 10.45 23.88
C ARG A 38 -2.45 10.66 22.38
N ILE A 39 -2.76 9.60 21.62
CA ILE A 39 -2.76 9.65 20.14
C ILE A 39 -4.14 9.53 19.52
N VAL A 40 -5.16 9.10 20.26
CA VAL A 40 -6.54 8.88 19.76
C VAL A 40 -7.10 10.09 19.00
N GLY A 41 -6.88 11.31 19.51
CA GLY A 41 -7.34 12.53 18.84
C GLY A 41 -6.70 12.71 17.46
N ARG A 42 -5.38 12.52 17.37
CA ARG A 42 -4.62 12.61 16.10
C ARG A 42 -4.95 11.46 15.15
N VAL A 43 -5.22 10.27 15.68
CA VAL A 43 -5.67 9.12 14.90
C VAL A 43 -7.00 9.44 14.22
N ARG A 44 -7.98 9.97 14.97
CA ARG A 44 -9.29 10.35 14.43
C ARG A 44 -9.19 11.47 13.40
N GLU A 45 -8.36 12.48 13.67
CA GLU A 45 -8.08 13.58 12.72
C GLU A 45 -7.45 13.07 11.43
N ALA A 46 -6.36 12.28 11.52
CA ALA A 46 -5.70 11.70 10.36
C ALA A 46 -6.64 10.79 9.57
N PHE A 47 -7.53 10.06 10.24
CA PHE A 47 -8.54 9.25 9.56
C PHE A 47 -9.59 10.11 8.85
N SER A 48 -10.04 11.21 9.44
CA SER A 48 -10.94 12.15 8.76
C SER A 48 -10.31 12.70 7.48
N MET A 49 -9.04 13.12 7.55
CA MET A 49 -8.30 13.60 6.39
C MET A 49 -8.14 12.50 5.31
N TRP A 50 -7.96 11.25 5.73
CA TRP A 50 -7.96 10.11 4.80
C TRP A 50 -9.30 9.95 4.10
N LEU A 51 -10.41 10.03 4.84
CA LEU A 51 -11.77 9.94 4.27
C LEU A 51 -12.04 11.06 3.26
N ASP A 52 -11.67 12.30 3.59
CA ASP A 52 -11.83 13.44 2.67
C ASP A 52 -11.01 13.24 1.38
N PHE A 53 -9.78 12.72 1.52
CA PHE A 53 -8.92 12.42 0.38
C PHE A 53 -9.50 11.32 -0.52
N ILE A 54 -9.97 10.21 0.06
CA ILE A 54 -10.54 9.11 -0.75
C ILE A 54 -11.87 9.48 -1.40
N SER A 55 -12.69 10.34 -0.78
CA SER A 55 -13.92 10.84 -1.43
C SER A 55 -13.59 11.68 -2.66
N GLY A 56 -12.49 12.44 -2.62
CA GLY A 56 -11.97 13.12 -3.80
C GLY A 56 -11.58 12.14 -4.92
N ILE A 57 -10.91 11.04 -4.58
CA ILE A 57 -10.53 9.99 -5.54
C ILE A 57 -11.76 9.26 -6.08
N GLU A 58 -12.73 8.93 -5.22
CA GLU A 58 -13.96 8.24 -5.58
C GLU A 58 -14.71 9.00 -6.68
N ARG A 59 -14.85 10.32 -6.55
CA ARG A 59 -15.45 11.15 -7.59
C ARG A 59 -14.70 11.06 -8.92
N VAL A 60 -13.37 11.11 -8.91
CA VAL A 60 -12.58 11.04 -10.15
C VAL A 60 -12.65 9.64 -10.77
N LEU A 61 -12.75 8.58 -9.95
CA LEU A 61 -12.99 7.21 -10.45
C LEU A 61 -14.37 7.11 -11.12
N GLU A 62 -15.42 7.65 -10.48
CA GLU A 62 -16.78 7.66 -11.03
C GLU A 62 -16.88 8.43 -12.35
N GLU A 63 -16.23 9.59 -12.45
CA GLU A 63 -16.12 10.37 -13.70
C GLU A 63 -15.45 9.57 -14.83
N ALA A 64 -14.53 8.67 -14.48
CA ALA A 64 -13.86 7.75 -15.41
C ALA A 64 -14.65 6.44 -15.64
N GLY A 65 -15.84 6.28 -15.03
CA GLY A 65 -16.65 5.05 -15.11
C GLY A 65 -16.04 3.86 -14.37
N LEU A 66 -15.20 4.12 -13.36
CA LEU A 66 -14.47 3.13 -12.58
C LEU A 66 -14.96 3.10 -11.12
N THR A 67 -14.58 2.06 -10.39
CA THR A 67 -14.90 1.91 -8.96
C THR A 67 -13.65 1.58 -8.15
N TRP A 68 -13.76 1.65 -6.82
CA TRP A 68 -12.70 1.16 -5.93
C TRP A 68 -12.36 -0.32 -6.16
N ASN A 69 -13.32 -1.15 -6.58
CA ASN A 69 -13.03 -2.54 -6.95
C ASN A 69 -12.08 -2.61 -8.15
N THR A 70 -12.24 -1.72 -9.14
CA THR A 70 -11.29 -1.64 -10.26
C THR A 70 -9.87 -1.31 -9.78
N VAL A 71 -9.71 -0.40 -8.82
CA VAL A 71 -8.39 -0.05 -8.25
C VAL A 71 -7.79 -1.24 -7.51
N ILE A 72 -8.59 -1.96 -6.72
CA ILE A 72 -8.14 -3.13 -5.97
C ILE A 72 -7.71 -4.26 -6.92
N GLU A 73 -8.54 -4.59 -7.91
CA GLU A 73 -8.24 -5.64 -8.88
C GLU A 73 -7.03 -5.27 -9.76
N ALA A 74 -6.90 -4.00 -10.15
CA ALA A 74 -5.73 -3.51 -10.89
C ALA A 74 -4.45 -3.63 -10.05
N ALA A 75 -4.50 -3.26 -8.76
CA ALA A 75 -3.37 -3.43 -7.86
C ALA A 75 -2.95 -4.90 -7.74
N GLU A 76 -3.90 -5.81 -7.58
CA GLU A 76 -3.64 -7.24 -7.50
C GLU A 76 -3.02 -7.81 -8.78
N LEU A 77 -3.51 -7.41 -9.96
CA LEU A 77 -2.89 -7.79 -11.24
C LEU A 77 -1.45 -7.27 -11.35
N PHE A 78 -1.25 -5.97 -11.10
CA PHE A 78 0.04 -5.33 -11.28
C PHE A 78 1.09 -5.87 -10.30
N LEU A 79 0.69 -6.31 -9.10
CA LEU A 79 1.56 -7.02 -8.15
C LEU A 79 2.08 -8.36 -8.68
N GLY A 80 1.36 -8.96 -9.64
CA GLY A 80 1.81 -10.13 -10.40
C GLY A 80 3.02 -9.84 -11.30
N GLY A 81 3.32 -8.57 -11.56
CA GLY A 81 4.44 -8.13 -12.37
C GLY A 81 4.14 -8.09 -13.87
N PRO A 82 5.16 -7.90 -14.73
CA PRO A 82 4.96 -7.67 -16.16
C PRO A 82 4.30 -8.85 -16.87
N GLY A 83 4.65 -10.09 -16.52
CA GLY A 83 4.05 -11.28 -17.14
C GLY A 83 2.53 -11.38 -16.92
N ALA A 84 2.03 -11.00 -15.74
CA ALA A 84 0.59 -10.96 -15.47
C ALA A 84 -0.13 -9.89 -16.31
N ILE A 85 0.53 -8.76 -16.53
CA ILE A 85 0.00 -7.68 -17.38
C ILE A 85 -0.03 -8.10 -18.85
N GLU A 86 1.02 -8.74 -19.35
CA GLU A 86 1.09 -9.27 -20.72
C GLU A 86 0.05 -10.37 -20.97
N GLU A 87 -0.16 -11.25 -20.00
CA GLU A 87 -1.18 -12.28 -20.06
C GLU A 87 -2.59 -11.67 -20.17
N LEU A 88 -2.91 -10.67 -19.32
CA LEU A 88 -4.20 -9.99 -19.40
C LEU A 88 -4.34 -9.21 -20.71
N SER A 89 -3.27 -8.55 -21.17
CA SER A 89 -3.26 -7.81 -22.44
C SER A 89 -3.67 -8.68 -23.62
N SER A 90 -3.31 -9.97 -23.59
CA SER A 90 -3.62 -10.92 -24.64
C SER A 90 -5.06 -11.46 -24.57
N LYS A 91 -5.65 -11.51 -23.37
CA LYS A 91 -6.96 -12.14 -23.12
C LYS A 91 -8.11 -11.13 -23.04
N GLU A 92 -7.90 -10.01 -22.36
CA GLU A 92 -8.93 -9.02 -22.03
C GLU A 92 -8.36 -7.58 -22.15
N PRO A 93 -8.05 -7.10 -23.37
CA PRO A 93 -7.42 -5.79 -23.58
C PRO A 93 -8.26 -4.63 -23.05
N ASP A 94 -9.59 -4.69 -23.16
CA ASP A 94 -10.51 -3.65 -22.65
C ASP A 94 -10.45 -3.53 -21.13
N LYS A 95 -10.26 -4.66 -20.43
CA LYS A 95 -10.12 -4.70 -18.97
C LYS A 95 -8.78 -4.11 -18.55
N LEU A 96 -7.71 -4.45 -19.28
CA LEU A 96 -6.40 -3.84 -19.06
C LEU A 96 -6.42 -2.32 -19.31
N ALA A 97 -7.17 -1.83 -20.30
CA ALA A 97 -7.34 -0.40 -20.53
C ALA A 97 -7.95 0.30 -19.31
N LYS A 98 -9.02 -0.27 -18.72
CA LYS A 98 -9.63 0.24 -17.48
C LYS A 98 -8.65 0.24 -16.31
N TYR A 99 -7.87 -0.83 -16.16
CA TYR A 99 -6.85 -0.92 -15.10
C TYR A 99 -5.74 0.11 -15.28
N ASN A 100 -5.31 0.38 -16.51
CA ASN A 100 -4.32 1.43 -16.80
C ASN A 100 -4.85 2.83 -16.48
N ILE A 101 -6.14 3.09 -16.69
CA ILE A 101 -6.77 4.36 -16.27
C ILE A 101 -6.73 4.49 -14.74
N ALA A 102 -7.18 3.45 -14.02
CA ALA A 102 -7.10 3.41 -12.56
C ALA A 102 -5.66 3.59 -12.05
N ALA A 103 -4.70 2.95 -12.73
CA ALA A 103 -3.30 3.01 -12.36
C ALA A 103 -2.69 4.40 -12.58
N SER A 104 -3.03 5.06 -13.68
CA SER A 104 -2.58 6.42 -13.99
C SER A 104 -3.15 7.43 -12.99
N LEU A 105 -4.42 7.26 -12.59
CA LEU A 105 -5.06 8.04 -11.55
C LEU A 105 -4.37 7.85 -10.18
N ALA A 106 -4.07 6.60 -9.81
CA ALA A 106 -3.33 6.32 -8.59
C ALA A 106 -1.92 6.96 -8.62
N ALA A 107 -1.20 6.85 -9.75
CA ALA A 107 0.14 7.39 -9.91
C ALA A 107 0.21 8.93 -9.83
N SER A 108 -0.85 9.63 -10.26
CA SER A 108 -0.94 11.09 -10.24
C SER A 108 -1.43 11.66 -8.90
N THR A 109 -2.06 10.84 -8.06
CA THR A 109 -2.67 11.30 -6.80
C THR A 109 -1.97 10.79 -5.54
N ALA A 110 -1.39 9.58 -5.57
CA ALA A 110 -0.86 8.92 -4.38
C ALA A 110 0.68 8.87 -4.37
N PHE A 111 1.31 9.82 -3.69
CA PHE A 111 2.77 9.89 -3.53
C PHE A 111 3.27 9.34 -2.19
N PHE A 112 2.46 8.50 -1.54
CA PHE A 112 2.74 8.00 -0.20
C PHE A 112 3.77 6.86 -0.17
N ASN A 113 4.48 6.75 0.95
CA ASN A 113 5.34 5.60 1.23
C ASN A 113 4.47 4.36 1.52
N ILE A 114 4.90 3.19 1.04
CA ILE A 114 4.16 1.92 1.21
C ILE A 114 3.93 1.53 2.68
N TYR A 115 4.76 2.04 3.61
CA TYR A 115 4.68 1.79 5.05
C TYR A 115 3.97 2.90 5.84
N SER A 116 3.31 3.85 5.17
CA SER A 116 2.67 4.99 5.81
C SER A 116 1.19 4.73 6.12
N ILE A 117 0.27 5.31 5.34
CA ILE A 117 -1.17 5.25 5.55
C ILE A 117 -1.70 3.81 5.70
N PRO A 118 -1.34 2.84 4.84
CA PRO A 118 -1.87 1.48 4.96
C PRO A 118 -1.48 0.81 6.29
N VAL A 119 -0.23 1.00 6.73
CA VAL A 119 0.26 0.49 8.02
C VAL A 119 -0.46 1.18 9.17
N CYS A 120 -0.57 2.51 9.15
CA CYS A 120 -1.29 3.24 10.19
C CYS A 120 -2.72 2.72 10.37
N LEU A 121 -3.46 2.58 9.27
CA LEU A 121 -4.84 2.10 9.25
C LEU A 121 -4.97 0.63 9.69
N ARG A 122 -4.01 -0.23 9.37
CA ARG A 122 -4.07 -1.66 9.71
C ARG A 122 -3.55 -1.99 11.10
N VAL A 123 -2.44 -1.38 11.53
CA VAL A 123 -1.65 -1.87 12.68
C VAL A 123 -1.50 -0.88 13.82
N ILE A 124 -1.88 0.38 13.65
CA ILE A 124 -1.77 1.42 14.69
C ILE A 124 -3.16 1.88 15.11
N PHE A 125 -3.96 2.38 14.17
CA PHE A 125 -5.24 3.04 14.46
C PHE A 125 -6.24 2.10 15.17
N PRO A 126 -6.41 0.83 14.76
CA PRO A 126 -7.33 -0.10 15.43
C PRO A 126 -6.99 -0.36 16.90
N TYR A 127 -5.72 -0.21 17.26
CA TYR A 127 -5.23 -0.47 18.61
C TYR A 127 -5.21 0.80 19.47
N ALA A 128 -5.08 1.96 18.85
CA ALA A 128 -5.14 3.26 19.51
C ALA A 128 -6.59 3.74 19.72
N ASP A 129 -7.51 3.34 18.84
CA ASP A 129 -8.94 3.70 18.86
C ASP A 129 -9.82 2.49 18.50
N PRO A 130 -9.98 1.52 19.42
CA PRO A 130 -10.67 0.25 19.12
C PRO A 130 -12.13 0.40 18.70
N GLU A 131 -12.80 1.47 19.11
CA GLU A 131 -14.20 1.75 18.78
C GLU A 131 -14.45 1.84 17.27
N ARG A 132 -13.42 2.21 16.49
CA ARG A 132 -13.49 2.39 15.03
C ARG A 132 -12.61 1.40 14.27
N ALA A 133 -12.11 0.36 14.94
CA ALA A 133 -11.17 -0.61 14.38
C ALA A 133 -11.62 -1.17 13.02
N SER A 134 -12.89 -1.57 12.90
CA SER A 134 -13.42 -2.12 11.65
C SER A 134 -13.30 -1.15 10.47
N SER A 135 -13.64 0.14 10.68
CA SER A 135 -13.55 1.17 9.65
C SER A 135 -12.11 1.42 9.21
N TYR A 136 -11.16 1.47 10.15
CA TYR A 136 -9.74 1.61 9.82
C TYR A 136 -9.23 0.43 8.98
N ILE A 137 -9.62 -0.79 9.35
CA ILE A 137 -9.19 -2.01 8.66
C ILE A 137 -9.75 -2.07 7.23
N GLN A 138 -11.02 -1.73 7.05
CA GLN A 138 -11.64 -1.66 5.72
C GLN A 138 -10.89 -0.67 4.81
N GLU A 139 -10.55 0.50 5.37
CA GLU A 139 -9.84 1.54 4.64
C GLU A 139 -8.35 1.22 4.41
N ALA A 140 -7.72 0.40 5.25
CA ALA A 140 -6.34 -0.05 5.05
C ALA A 140 -6.17 -0.77 3.70
N ARG A 141 -7.16 -1.56 3.29
CA ARG A 141 -7.13 -2.25 1.99
C ARG A 141 -7.22 -1.28 0.81
N ARG A 142 -8.11 -0.28 0.88
CA ARG A 142 -8.22 0.78 -0.14
C ARG A 142 -6.93 1.61 -0.22
N ALA A 143 -6.39 2.00 0.94
CA ALA A 143 -5.14 2.72 1.03
C ALA A 143 -3.99 1.93 0.40
N PHE A 144 -3.87 0.65 0.74
CA PHE A 144 -2.84 -0.20 0.17
C PHE A 144 -2.98 -0.34 -1.34
N ALA A 145 -4.18 -0.65 -1.85
CA ALA A 145 -4.42 -0.81 -3.28
C ALA A 145 -4.03 0.45 -4.06
N LEU A 146 -4.45 1.63 -3.60
CA LEU A 146 -4.11 2.90 -4.21
C LEU A 146 -2.60 3.15 -4.23
N VAL A 147 -1.95 3.02 -3.07
CA VAL A 147 -0.51 3.30 -2.93
C VAL A 147 0.32 2.28 -3.73
N ALA A 148 0.00 0.99 -3.62
CA ALA A 148 0.67 -0.07 -4.36
C ALA A 148 0.53 0.15 -5.87
N LEU A 149 -0.69 0.40 -6.36
CA LEU A 149 -0.94 0.63 -7.77
C LEU A 149 -0.18 1.86 -8.30
N ALA A 150 -0.09 2.93 -7.51
CA ALA A 150 0.71 4.11 -7.87
C ALA A 150 2.21 3.78 -8.04
N HIS A 151 2.80 2.99 -7.13
CA HIS A 151 4.19 2.55 -7.25
C HIS A 151 4.40 1.61 -8.44
N LEU A 152 3.49 0.64 -8.62
CA LEU A 152 3.54 -0.33 -9.72
C LEU A 152 3.41 0.35 -11.08
N LYS A 153 2.50 1.32 -11.21
CA LYS A 153 2.35 2.11 -12.42
C LYS A 153 3.61 2.89 -12.77
N ARG A 154 4.23 3.55 -11.78
CA ARG A 154 5.51 4.26 -12.00
C ARG A 154 6.64 3.33 -12.42
N MET A 155 6.68 2.10 -11.91
CA MET A 155 7.65 1.08 -12.37
C MET A 155 7.38 0.66 -13.81
N GLN A 156 6.11 0.40 -14.15
CA GLN A 156 5.69 0.09 -15.51
C GLN A 156 6.04 1.22 -16.49
N ASP A 157 5.72 2.47 -16.18
CA ASP A 157 5.97 3.64 -17.04
C ASP A 157 7.46 3.89 -17.29
N ARG A 158 8.31 3.50 -16.35
CA ARG A 158 9.77 3.58 -16.48
C ARG A 158 10.38 2.37 -17.20
N GLY A 159 9.59 1.31 -17.43
CA GLY A 159 10.07 0.03 -17.93
C GLY A 159 11.02 -0.69 -16.95
N SER A 160 11.04 -0.30 -15.67
CA SER A 160 11.95 -0.84 -14.66
C SER A 160 11.17 -1.41 -13.47
N TRP A 161 11.19 -2.73 -13.33
CA TRP A 161 10.58 -3.43 -12.20
C TRP A 161 11.61 -3.68 -11.12
N ASP A 162 11.51 -2.93 -10.03
CA ASP A 162 12.35 -3.15 -8.84
C ASP A 162 11.81 -4.36 -8.06
N GLU A 163 12.52 -5.49 -8.17
CA GLU A 163 12.17 -6.74 -7.51
C GLU A 163 12.12 -6.61 -5.97
N ALA A 164 12.94 -5.75 -5.37
CA ALA A 164 12.91 -5.53 -3.92
C ALA A 164 11.64 -4.76 -3.53
N MET A 165 11.26 -3.74 -4.31
CA MET A 165 9.98 -3.03 -4.12
C MET A 165 8.78 -3.96 -4.33
N LEU A 166 8.77 -4.77 -5.40
CA LEU A 166 7.72 -5.75 -5.65
C LEU A 166 7.56 -6.75 -4.50
N ARG A 167 8.67 -7.28 -4.01
CA ARG A 167 8.69 -8.18 -2.85
C ARG A 167 8.10 -7.52 -1.61
N ARG A 168 8.49 -6.27 -1.32
CA ARG A 168 7.93 -5.50 -0.19
C ARG A 168 6.44 -5.22 -0.36
N LEU A 169 6.00 -4.89 -1.58
CA LEU A 169 4.58 -4.69 -1.87
C LEU A 169 3.77 -6.00 -1.71
N ARG A 170 4.31 -7.15 -2.13
CA ARG A 170 3.67 -8.47 -1.91
C ARG A 170 3.56 -8.80 -0.42
N PHE A 171 4.63 -8.60 0.34
CA PHE A 171 4.60 -8.74 1.80
C PHE A 171 3.54 -7.84 2.44
N MET A 172 3.47 -6.57 2.02
CA MET A 172 2.45 -5.64 2.50
C MET A 172 1.04 -6.09 2.10
N SER A 173 0.84 -6.65 0.91
CA SER A 173 -0.45 -7.20 0.48
C SER A 173 -0.92 -8.35 1.38
N GLU A 174 -0.02 -9.20 1.84
CA GLU A 174 -0.36 -10.28 2.79
C GLU A 174 -0.83 -9.71 4.13
N LEU A 175 -0.12 -8.69 4.65
CA LEU A 175 -0.47 -8.01 5.90
C LEU A 175 -1.85 -7.33 5.87
N MET A 176 -2.26 -6.84 4.70
CA MET A 176 -3.56 -6.17 4.52
C MET A 176 -4.74 -7.14 4.32
N ARG A 177 -4.44 -8.43 4.06
CA ARG A 177 -5.45 -9.49 3.87
C ARG A 177 -5.68 -10.33 5.13
N ALA A 178 -4.63 -10.56 5.92
CA ALA A 178 -4.73 -11.03 7.29
C ALA A 178 -5.56 -10.03 8.10
#